data_AF-A0A931EIE5-F1
#
_entry.id   AF-A0A931EIE5-F1
#
_cell.length_a   1.000
_cell.length_b   1.000
_cell.length_c   1.000
_cell.angle_alpha   90.00
_cell.angle_beta   90.00
_cell.angle_gamma   90.00
#
_symmetry.space_group_name_H-M   'P 1'
#
loop_
_entity.id
_entity.type
_entity.pdbx_description
1 polymer ?
#
loop_
_entity_poly.entity_id
_entity_poly.type
_entity_poly.pdbx_seq_one_letter_code
_entity_poly.pdbx_strand_id
1 'polypeptide(L)'
;MQTLWNQLVALREELYAEAQRAELKFSWEEFNRQAADLVRKSGLNWEAGPEVLDRFRDATRAAGRNQRGWPVSHTKLDRISIPHRFTRGGIPVTKLFSKRATRFRLEPVKPWAYSGKTREHTKARLTRGVFGIVGREAVEFKTVLHRQFPQDALAKRVTWVGRRHPTRGWQWAIVIVLAEPSRIASERAGSPTCALDLGWRAMGSYVRVGMLCDEAGRCYELRLPLDASTSQSRRNEVASGFYDLAAYDSEIGRSTERTRNQIEEFKELLSEAAPEEIRPIVENVAKMRQGGLVKLLQGLRSTGRVPEVQARLENWLRENDRLKSLKLALSGRLIGRRRWLYQNLAAWLCRSYGTIVWEGDFHIKNMIEQHDKPPALSEAGRYEKWAAIGELRRMVAFAAWKYEARIVAGEESCSTARCNVCGEIAAGNRSRLFLTCPAGHRWDQDVNAARNLLAEAEQQGNFGLVGSAANDPQIPRVLRDVVVPIGSP
;
A
#
# COMPACT_ATOMS: atom_id res chain seq x y z
N MET A 1 -10.59 19.17 13.42
CA MET A 1 -9.69 18.66 12.34
C MET A 1 -10.39 18.59 10.98
N GLN A 2 -11.46 17.81 10.81
CA GLN A 2 -12.20 17.77 9.54
C GLN A 2 -12.78 19.14 9.16
N THR A 3 -13.37 19.87 10.11
CA THR A 3 -13.86 21.23 9.90
C THR A 3 -12.76 22.14 9.37
N LEU A 4 -11.60 22.17 10.03
CA LEU A 4 -10.43 22.94 9.56
C LEU A 4 -10.00 22.52 8.15
N TRP A 5 -9.95 21.23 7.84
CA TRP A 5 -9.63 20.76 6.49
C TRP A 5 -10.62 21.32 5.45
N ASN A 6 -11.92 21.23 5.72
CA ASN A 6 -12.95 21.75 4.82
C ASN A 6 -12.88 23.27 4.68
N GLN A 7 -12.55 24.00 5.75
CA GLN A 7 -12.30 25.45 5.70
C GLN A 7 -11.08 25.78 4.84
N LEU A 8 -10.00 24.99 4.90
CA LEU A 8 -8.83 25.17 4.03
C LEU A 8 -9.15 24.89 2.55
N VAL A 9 -10.02 23.91 2.27
CA VAL A 9 -10.53 23.66 0.91
C VAL A 9 -11.32 24.88 0.41
N ALA A 10 -12.27 25.36 1.20
CA ALA A 10 -13.10 26.52 0.86
C ALA A 10 -12.24 27.77 0.63
N LEU A 11 -11.30 28.07 1.53
CA LEU A 11 -10.37 29.18 1.41
C LEU A 11 -9.56 29.13 0.11
N ARG A 12 -9.05 27.94 -0.27
CA ARG A 12 -8.33 27.78 -1.53
C ARG A 12 -9.25 28.09 -2.72
N GLU A 13 -10.46 27.55 -2.72
CA GLU A 13 -11.43 27.71 -3.81
C GLU A 13 -11.85 29.18 -3.98
N GLU A 14 -12.07 29.89 -2.87
CA GLU A 14 -12.36 31.32 -2.84
C GLU A 14 -11.21 32.15 -3.42
N LEU A 15 -9.99 31.99 -2.90
CA LEU A 15 -8.81 32.71 -3.40
C LEU A 15 -8.49 32.39 -4.87
N TYR A 16 -8.78 31.17 -5.32
CA TYR A 16 -8.61 30.79 -6.72
C TYR A 16 -9.64 31.47 -7.62
N ALA A 17 -10.90 31.53 -7.20
CA ALA A 17 -11.96 32.22 -7.91
C ALA A 17 -11.73 33.75 -7.95
N GLU A 18 -11.20 34.34 -6.88
CA GLU A 18 -10.79 35.75 -6.84
C GLU A 18 -9.63 36.04 -7.79
N ALA A 19 -8.57 35.22 -7.75
CA ALA A 19 -7.44 35.35 -8.67
C ALA A 19 -7.89 35.25 -10.13
N GLN A 20 -8.81 34.33 -10.43
CA GLN A 20 -9.37 34.17 -11.77
C GLN A 20 -10.22 35.38 -12.21
N ARG A 21 -11.06 35.94 -11.32
CA ARG A 21 -11.86 37.15 -11.61
C ARG A 21 -11.01 38.40 -11.80
N ALA A 22 -9.88 38.49 -11.08
CA ALA A 22 -8.95 39.61 -11.17
C ALA A 22 -7.88 39.43 -12.28
N GLU A 23 -7.90 38.31 -13.02
CA GLU A 23 -6.86 37.93 -13.99
C GLU A 23 -5.44 37.89 -13.37
N LEU A 24 -5.35 37.56 -12.07
CA LEU A 24 -4.11 37.46 -11.31
C LEU A 24 -3.68 36.00 -11.11
N LYS A 25 -2.39 35.81 -10.82
CA LYS A 25 -1.88 34.49 -10.39
C LYS A 25 -2.29 34.24 -8.93
N PHE A 26 -2.67 32.99 -8.63
CA PHE A 26 -2.96 32.54 -7.27
C PHE A 26 -1.78 32.79 -6.32
N SER A 27 -2.01 33.56 -5.24
CA SER A 27 -0.98 33.86 -4.24
C SER A 27 -0.94 32.81 -3.13
N TRP A 28 0.10 31.98 -3.14
CA TRP A 28 0.35 31.02 -2.05
C TRP A 28 0.71 31.69 -0.73
N GLU A 29 1.31 32.88 -0.78
CA GLU A 29 1.62 33.67 0.41
C GLU A 29 0.34 34.10 1.11
N GLU A 30 -0.63 34.63 0.36
CA GLU A 30 -1.93 35.02 0.88
C GLU A 30 -2.69 33.84 1.48
N PHE A 31 -2.75 32.72 0.74
CA PHE A 31 -3.33 31.49 1.24
C PHE A 31 -2.68 31.06 2.57
N ASN A 32 -1.34 31.08 2.66
CA ASN A 32 -0.64 30.67 3.87
C ASN A 32 -0.93 31.58 5.07
N ARG A 33 -1.06 32.89 4.83
CA ARG A 33 -1.42 33.88 5.85
C ARG A 33 -2.82 33.62 6.41
N GLN A 34 -3.82 33.48 5.55
CA GLN A 34 -5.20 33.21 5.97
C GLN A 34 -5.38 31.80 6.55
N ALA A 35 -4.68 30.80 6.02
CA ALA A 35 -4.69 29.45 6.55
C ALA A 35 -4.10 29.38 7.97
N ALA A 36 -3.06 30.15 8.27
CA ALA A 36 -2.52 30.24 9.62
C ALA A 36 -3.53 30.83 10.61
N ASP A 37 -4.34 31.79 10.16
CA ASP A 37 -5.43 32.35 10.97
C ASP A 37 -6.55 31.33 11.23
N LEU A 38 -6.97 30.57 10.21
CA LEU A 38 -7.90 29.44 10.38
C LEU A 38 -7.37 28.41 11.37
N VAL A 39 -6.07 28.08 11.33
CA VAL A 39 -5.44 27.18 12.30
C VAL A 39 -5.59 27.72 13.72
N ARG A 40 -5.30 29.02 13.96
CA ARG A 40 -5.47 29.65 15.28
C ARG A 40 -6.93 29.62 15.77
N LYS A 41 -7.88 29.89 14.88
CA LYS A 41 -9.32 29.91 15.19
C LYS A 41 -9.96 28.52 15.34
N SER A 42 -9.27 27.46 14.91
CA SER A 42 -9.83 26.11 14.86
C SER A 42 -10.08 25.44 16.22
N GLY A 43 -9.55 26.00 17.31
CA GLY A 43 -9.57 25.39 18.65
C GLY A 43 -8.72 24.12 18.79
N LEU A 44 -7.98 23.74 17.74
CA LEU A 44 -7.04 22.62 17.80
C LEU A 44 -5.80 23.01 18.59
N ASN A 45 -5.21 22.03 19.27
CA ASN A 45 -3.94 22.24 19.97
C ASN A 45 -2.80 22.57 18.97
N TRP A 46 -1.69 23.05 19.51
CA TRP A 46 -0.50 23.46 18.75
C TRP A 46 0.11 22.35 17.86
N GLU A 47 -0.26 21.09 18.06
CA GLU A 47 0.24 19.94 17.28
C GLU A 47 -0.71 19.59 16.12
N ALA A 48 -2.01 19.51 16.41
CA ALA A 48 -3.03 19.02 15.48
C ALA A 48 -3.40 20.06 14.42
N GLY A 49 -3.47 21.34 14.79
CA GLY A 49 -3.79 22.43 13.85
C GLY A 49 -2.76 22.52 12.71
N PRO A 50 -1.47 22.72 13.02
CA PRO A 50 -0.40 22.73 12.03
C PRO A 50 -0.30 21.42 11.23
N GLU A 51 -0.53 20.25 11.85
CA GLU A 51 -0.51 18.98 11.12
C GLU A 51 -1.60 18.88 10.05
N VAL A 52 -2.80 19.43 10.30
CA VAL A 52 -3.86 19.49 9.28
C VAL A 52 -3.43 20.38 8.12
N LEU A 53 -2.83 21.54 8.40
CA LEU A 53 -2.32 22.46 7.38
C LEU A 53 -1.17 21.85 6.56
N ASP A 54 -0.20 21.22 7.21
CA ASP A 54 0.92 20.54 6.54
C ASP A 54 0.42 19.45 5.58
N ARG A 55 -0.53 18.63 6.05
CA ARG A 55 -1.15 17.60 5.21
C ARG A 55 -1.92 18.19 4.02
N PHE A 56 -2.58 19.33 4.21
CA PHE A 56 -3.26 20.03 3.13
C PHE A 56 -2.27 20.53 2.09
N ARG A 57 -1.16 21.15 2.52
CA ARG A 57 -0.06 21.61 1.65
C ARG A 57 0.58 20.46 0.87
N ASP A 58 0.80 19.32 1.51
CA ASP A 58 1.35 18.16 0.82
C ASP A 58 0.38 17.60 -0.23
N ALA A 59 -0.93 17.65 0.05
CA ALA A 59 -1.95 17.27 -0.91
C ALA A 59 -2.00 18.25 -2.11
N THR A 60 -1.91 19.55 -1.87
CA THR A 60 -1.87 20.54 -2.97
C THR A 60 -0.58 20.44 -3.79
N ARG A 61 0.59 20.25 -3.16
CA ARG A 61 1.86 20.02 -3.87
C ARG A 61 1.83 18.75 -4.72
N ALA A 62 1.23 17.67 -4.21
CA ALA A 62 1.07 16.44 -4.97
C ALA A 62 0.11 16.65 -6.15
N ALA A 63 -0.95 17.43 -5.95
CA ALA A 63 -1.89 17.78 -7.02
C ALA A 63 -1.26 18.64 -8.11
N GLY A 64 -0.49 19.68 -7.73
CA GLY A 64 0.25 20.50 -8.68
C GLY A 64 1.32 19.75 -9.48
N ARG A 65 1.76 18.57 -8.99
CA ARG A 65 2.66 17.65 -9.71
C ARG A 65 1.92 16.56 -10.50
N ASN A 66 0.59 16.65 -10.63
CA ASN A 66 -0.28 15.64 -11.24
C ASN A 66 -0.13 14.24 -10.61
N GLN A 67 0.33 14.16 -9.37
CA GLN A 67 0.50 12.87 -8.66
C GLN A 67 -0.82 12.41 -8.03
N ARG A 68 -1.73 13.34 -7.72
CA ARG A 68 -3.03 13.12 -7.08
C ARG A 68 -4.04 14.17 -7.53
N GLY A 69 -5.33 13.93 -7.29
CA GLY A 69 -6.33 14.99 -7.40
C GLY A 69 -6.16 16.07 -6.33
N TRP A 70 -6.70 17.25 -6.60
CA TRP A 70 -6.76 18.35 -5.63
C TRP A 70 -7.52 17.93 -4.35
N PRO A 71 -7.13 18.42 -3.15
CA PRO A 71 -7.87 18.13 -1.94
C PRO A 71 -9.31 18.67 -2.06
N VAL A 72 -10.26 17.87 -1.58
CA VAL A 72 -11.70 18.16 -1.59
C VAL A 72 -12.27 18.14 -0.18
N SER A 73 -13.41 18.79 0.01
CA SER A 73 -14.14 18.77 1.28
C SER A 73 -14.64 17.37 1.61
N HIS A 74 -14.50 16.99 2.89
CA HIS A 74 -15.01 15.72 3.39
C HIS A 74 -16.41 15.89 3.96
N THR A 75 -17.34 15.08 3.49
CA THR A 75 -18.73 15.02 3.99
C THR A 75 -18.90 14.05 5.15
N LYS A 76 -17.96 13.11 5.34
CA LYS A 76 -18.02 12.08 6.38
C LYS A 76 -16.69 11.96 7.13
N LEU A 77 -16.79 11.69 8.42
CA LEU A 77 -15.63 11.41 9.26
C LEU A 77 -15.25 9.93 9.15
N ASP A 78 -14.38 9.61 8.19
CA ASP A 78 -13.92 8.23 7.96
C ASP A 78 -12.51 7.97 8.52
N ARG A 79 -11.79 9.03 8.89
CA ARG A 79 -10.44 8.96 9.44
C ARG A 79 -10.20 10.03 10.50
N ILE A 80 -9.60 9.62 11.61
CA ILE A 80 -9.17 10.48 12.72
C ILE A 80 -7.67 10.26 12.93
N SER A 81 -6.93 11.32 13.23
CA SER A 81 -5.50 11.28 13.53
C SER A 81 -5.18 12.35 14.56
N ILE A 82 -4.99 11.98 15.82
CA ILE A 82 -4.67 12.91 16.91
C ILE A 82 -3.18 12.70 17.23
N PRO A 83 -2.29 13.64 16.84
CA PRO A 83 -0.86 13.53 17.09
C PRO A 83 -0.48 14.08 18.47
N HIS A 84 0.56 13.48 19.05
CA HIS A 84 1.38 14.04 20.12
C HIS A 84 2.82 14.09 19.67
N ARG A 85 3.40 15.29 19.65
CA ARG A 85 4.80 15.51 19.30
C ARG A 85 5.58 15.76 20.58
N PHE A 86 6.72 15.09 20.71
CA PHE A 86 7.61 15.32 21.82
C PHE A 86 8.61 16.42 21.43
N THR A 87 8.77 17.44 22.29
CA THR A 87 9.69 18.56 22.06
C THR A 87 11.15 18.11 22.20
N ARG A 88 12.11 18.97 21.82
CA ARG A 88 13.57 18.74 21.94
C ARG A 88 14.06 17.46 21.26
N GLY A 89 13.46 17.10 20.13
CA GLY A 89 13.86 15.92 19.39
C GLY A 89 13.44 14.60 20.05
N GLY A 90 12.41 14.57 20.90
CA GLY A 90 11.87 13.33 21.44
C GLY A 90 12.16 13.08 22.91
N ILE A 91 11.59 12.00 23.44
CA ILE A 91 11.84 11.53 24.81
C ILE A 91 12.34 10.10 24.81
N PRO A 92 13.20 9.69 25.77
CA PRO A 92 13.55 8.29 25.94
C PRO A 92 12.31 7.43 26.05
N VAL A 93 12.30 6.29 25.35
CA VAL A 93 11.18 5.35 25.36
C VAL A 93 10.78 4.92 26.77
N THR A 94 11.74 4.79 27.68
CA THR A 94 11.50 4.46 29.09
C THR A 94 10.54 5.45 29.77
N LYS A 95 10.51 6.72 29.34
CA LYS A 95 9.57 7.72 29.85
C LYS A 95 8.13 7.47 29.43
N LEU A 96 7.88 6.73 28.32
CA LEU A 96 6.52 6.33 27.93
C LEU A 96 5.89 5.34 28.92
N PHE A 97 6.69 4.67 29.75
CA PHE A 97 6.23 3.74 30.79
C PHE A 97 6.14 4.40 32.18
N SER A 98 6.48 5.69 32.29
CA SER A 98 6.46 6.40 33.56
C SER A 98 5.03 6.78 33.97
N LYS A 99 4.71 6.64 35.26
CA LYS A 99 3.45 7.15 35.82
C LYS A 99 3.30 8.67 35.69
N ARG A 100 4.41 9.42 35.53
CA ARG A 100 4.42 10.88 35.34
C ARG A 100 4.08 11.31 33.91
N ALA A 101 4.01 10.38 32.95
CA ALA A 101 3.69 10.72 31.57
C ALA A 101 2.18 10.97 31.42
N THR A 102 1.80 12.23 31.22
CA THR A 102 0.39 12.66 31.11
C THR A 102 -0.15 12.64 29.69
N ARG A 103 0.70 12.92 28.68
CA ARG A 103 0.30 12.95 27.27
C ARG A 103 0.11 11.56 26.65
N PHE A 104 1.05 10.66 26.93
CA PHE A 104 0.96 9.29 26.47
C PHE A 104 1.70 8.38 27.44
N ARG A 105 1.03 7.32 27.87
CA ARG A 105 1.59 6.33 28.78
C ARG A 105 1.17 4.93 28.37
N LEU A 106 2.07 3.97 28.53
CA LEU A 106 1.79 2.54 28.45
C LEU A 106 2.22 1.84 29.74
N GLU A 107 1.57 0.73 30.07
CA GLU A 107 2.10 -0.22 31.04
C GLU A 107 3.22 -1.04 30.40
N PRO A 108 4.34 -1.31 31.11
CA PRO A 108 5.43 -2.09 30.55
C PRO A 108 5.00 -3.53 30.27
N VAL A 109 5.41 -4.04 29.10
CA VAL A 109 5.22 -5.45 28.73
C VAL A 109 6.48 -6.22 29.07
N LYS A 110 6.32 -7.39 29.71
CA LYS A 110 7.46 -8.24 30.10
C LYS A 110 8.25 -8.72 28.87
N PRO A 111 9.60 -8.72 28.87
CA PRO A 111 10.41 -9.10 27.71
C PRO A 111 10.10 -10.49 27.14
N TRP A 112 9.79 -11.47 28.01
CA TRP A 112 9.41 -12.82 27.57
C TRP A 112 8.19 -12.84 26.63
N ALA A 113 7.30 -11.85 26.70
CA ALA A 113 6.17 -11.78 25.78
C ALA A 113 6.61 -11.65 24.30
N TYR A 114 7.87 -11.28 24.04
CA TYR A 114 8.44 -11.11 22.71
C TYR A 114 9.29 -12.30 22.23
N SER A 115 9.58 -13.29 23.07
CA SER A 115 10.44 -14.44 22.69
C SER A 115 9.77 -15.44 21.75
N GLY A 116 8.44 -15.38 21.58
CA GLY A 116 7.69 -16.33 20.77
C GLY A 116 6.56 -15.71 19.96
N LYS A 117 5.82 -16.53 19.22
CA LYS A 117 4.66 -16.11 18.41
C LYS A 117 3.36 -16.82 18.80
N THR A 118 3.32 -17.47 19.96
CA THR A 118 2.13 -18.21 20.41
C THR A 118 1.00 -17.25 20.82
N ARG A 119 -0.22 -17.79 20.97
CA ARG A 119 -1.37 -17.04 21.50
C ARG A 119 -1.07 -16.49 22.89
N GLU A 120 -0.36 -17.25 23.72
CA GLU A 120 0.08 -16.84 25.05
C GLU A 120 1.02 -15.63 24.98
N HIS A 121 2.06 -15.68 24.15
CA HIS A 121 2.95 -14.53 23.92
C HIS A 121 2.17 -13.29 23.45
N THR A 122 1.19 -13.49 22.58
CA THR A 122 0.34 -12.38 22.08
C THR A 122 -0.54 -11.79 23.19
N LYS A 123 -1.15 -12.63 24.04
CA LYS A 123 -1.92 -12.18 25.20
C LYS A 123 -1.04 -11.43 26.20
N ALA A 124 0.19 -11.90 26.41
CA ALA A 124 1.15 -11.26 27.31
C ALA A 124 1.63 -9.89 26.81
N ARG A 125 1.46 -9.58 25.51
CA ARG A 125 1.71 -8.24 24.93
C ARG A 125 0.56 -7.25 25.11
N LEU A 126 -0.56 -7.69 25.68
CA LEU A 126 -1.67 -6.78 25.98
C LEU A 126 -1.20 -5.81 27.06
N THR A 127 -1.24 -4.52 26.75
CA THR A 127 -0.89 -3.43 27.66
C THR A 127 -2.04 -2.45 27.77
N ARG A 128 -2.15 -1.79 28.91
CA ARG A 128 -3.04 -0.65 29.10
C ARG A 128 -2.29 0.63 28.83
N GLY A 129 -2.99 1.65 28.34
CA GLY A 129 -2.41 2.95 28.11
C GLY A 129 -3.37 4.07 28.37
N VAL A 130 -2.79 5.27 28.40
CA VAL A 130 -3.50 6.54 28.51
C VAL A 130 -3.01 7.44 27.38
N PHE A 131 -3.93 8.05 26.65
CA PHE A 131 -3.64 9.01 25.59
C PHE A 131 -4.37 10.32 25.90
N GLY A 132 -3.62 11.38 26.18
CA GLY A 132 -4.17 12.71 26.43
C GLY A 132 -4.83 13.29 25.17
N ILE A 133 -5.82 14.16 25.31
CA ILE A 133 -6.42 14.85 24.16
C ILE A 133 -6.11 16.33 24.24
N VAL A 134 -6.89 17.07 25.04
CA VAL A 134 -6.76 18.50 25.28
C VAL A 134 -7.00 18.76 26.77
N GLY A 135 -6.18 19.61 27.37
CA GLY A 135 -6.28 19.91 28.81
C GLY A 135 -6.00 18.69 29.69
N ARG A 136 -6.96 18.34 30.55
CA ARG A 136 -6.88 17.20 31.48
C ARG A 136 -7.61 15.95 30.96
N GLU A 137 -8.23 16.01 29.79
CA GLU A 137 -8.94 14.88 29.21
C GLU A 137 -7.97 13.84 28.66
N ALA A 138 -8.26 12.57 28.90
CA ALA A 138 -7.50 11.46 28.39
C ALA A 138 -8.39 10.25 28.09
N VAL A 139 -7.96 9.45 27.12
CA VAL A 139 -8.58 8.18 26.76
C VAL A 139 -7.76 7.06 27.36
N GLU A 140 -8.39 6.25 28.20
CA GLU A 140 -7.84 4.97 28.64
C GLU A 140 -8.09 3.90 27.59
N PHE A 141 -7.12 3.02 27.38
CA PHE A 141 -7.23 2.00 26.34
C PHE A 141 -6.45 0.73 26.66
N LYS A 142 -6.80 -0.33 25.93
CA LYS A 142 -6.06 -1.59 25.90
C LYS A 142 -5.59 -1.83 24.47
N THR A 143 -4.34 -2.21 24.32
CA THR A 143 -3.77 -2.51 23.00
C THR A 143 -2.74 -3.62 23.09
N VAL A 144 -2.48 -4.28 21.97
CA VAL A 144 -1.39 -5.26 21.85
C VAL A 144 -0.13 -4.52 21.38
N LEU A 145 0.89 -4.47 22.23
CA LEU A 145 2.18 -3.90 21.85
C LEU A 145 2.94 -4.93 21.00
N HIS A 146 2.73 -4.87 19.69
CA HIS A 146 3.17 -5.89 18.74
C HIS A 146 4.69 -6.08 18.63
N ARG A 147 5.50 -5.10 19.07
CA ARG A 147 6.97 -5.14 19.08
C ARG A 147 7.49 -4.52 20.36
N GLN A 148 8.59 -5.07 20.89
CA GLN A 148 9.33 -4.42 21.95
C GLN A 148 9.94 -3.12 21.43
N PHE A 149 9.93 -2.08 22.24
CA PHE A 149 10.67 -0.87 21.89
C PHE A 149 12.17 -1.09 22.11
N PRO A 150 13.04 -0.59 21.21
CA PRO A 150 14.48 -0.55 21.46
C PRO A 150 14.76 0.28 22.72
N GLN A 151 15.67 -0.20 23.57
CA GLN A 151 15.91 0.41 24.89
C GLN A 151 16.45 1.85 24.78
N ASP A 152 17.32 2.09 23.79
CA ASP A 152 17.98 3.38 23.58
C ASP A 152 17.25 4.27 22.57
N ALA A 153 16.04 3.88 22.15
CA ALA A 153 15.28 4.68 21.20
C ALA A 153 14.67 5.92 21.85
N LEU A 154 14.51 6.96 21.02
CA LEU A 154 13.76 8.17 21.34
C LEU A 154 12.38 8.10 20.70
N ALA A 155 11.33 8.22 21.49
CA ALA A 155 9.98 8.44 20.99
C ALA A 155 9.87 9.89 20.47
N LYS A 156 9.63 10.04 19.18
CA LYS A 156 9.50 11.34 18.50
C LYS A 156 8.05 11.79 18.43
N ARG A 157 7.14 10.85 18.15
CA ARG A 157 5.71 11.12 17.97
C ARG A 157 4.87 9.91 18.36
N VAL A 158 3.72 10.15 18.97
CA VAL A 158 2.65 9.17 19.11
C VAL A 158 1.42 9.70 18.39
N THR A 159 0.67 8.85 17.71
CA THR A 159 -0.54 9.26 17.01
C THR A 159 -1.66 8.27 17.29
N TRP A 160 -2.78 8.78 17.79
CA TRP A 160 -4.03 8.04 17.89
C TRP A 160 -4.76 8.09 16.55
N VAL A 161 -4.85 6.96 15.86
CA VAL A 161 -5.42 6.87 14.53
C VAL A 161 -6.71 6.09 14.59
N GLY A 162 -7.80 6.69 14.11
CA GLY A 162 -9.06 6.02 13.86
C GLY A 162 -9.29 5.88 12.36
N ARG A 163 -9.78 4.72 11.92
CA ARG A 163 -10.33 4.54 10.58
C ARG A 163 -11.67 3.84 10.68
N ARG A 164 -12.68 4.39 10.00
CA ARG A 164 -13.97 3.72 9.89
C ARG A 164 -13.87 2.59 8.87
N HIS A 165 -14.07 1.37 9.33
CA HIS A 165 -14.21 0.17 8.51
C HIS A 165 -15.69 0.00 8.15
N PRO A 166 -16.04 -0.30 6.89
CA PRO A 166 -17.45 -0.40 6.48
C PRO A 166 -18.29 -1.34 7.35
N THR A 167 -17.73 -2.50 7.73
CA THR A 167 -18.46 -3.51 8.52
C THR A 167 -18.07 -3.61 9.99
N ARG A 168 -16.95 -3.02 10.40
CA ARG A 168 -16.42 -3.19 11.77
C ARG A 168 -16.50 -1.91 12.59
N GLY A 169 -17.13 -0.86 12.04
CA GLY A 169 -17.14 0.45 12.65
C GLY A 169 -15.73 1.02 12.79
N TRP A 170 -15.46 1.74 13.87
CA TRP A 170 -14.15 2.35 14.10
C TRP A 170 -13.09 1.34 14.47
N GLN A 171 -12.00 1.33 13.71
CA GLN A 171 -10.77 0.63 14.03
C GLN A 171 -9.75 1.65 14.51
N TRP A 172 -9.25 1.43 15.72
CA TRP A 172 -8.30 2.33 16.38
C TRP A 172 -6.91 1.69 16.42
N ALA A 173 -5.89 2.53 16.25
CA ALA A 173 -4.50 2.14 16.34
C ALA A 173 -3.68 3.26 16.99
N ILE A 174 -2.63 2.87 17.71
CA ILE A 174 -1.61 3.79 18.20
C ILE A 174 -0.37 3.60 17.34
N VAL A 175 0.06 4.69 16.70
CA VAL A 175 1.28 4.71 15.90
C VAL A 175 2.35 5.45 16.68
N ILE A 176 3.44 4.75 17.02
CA ILE A 176 4.56 5.31 17.78
C ILE A 176 5.76 5.37 16.83
N VAL A 177 6.27 6.59 16.62
CA VAL A 177 7.47 6.83 15.82
C VAL A 177 8.66 6.91 16.76
N LEU A 178 9.56 5.95 16.61
CA LEU A 178 10.80 5.86 17.36
C LEU A 178 11.97 6.23 16.44
N ALA A 179 12.95 6.95 16.98
CA ALA A 179 14.25 7.11 16.37
C ALA A 179 15.25 6.28 17.17
N GLU A 180 15.90 5.33 16.51
CA GLU A 180 17.05 4.63 17.05
C GLU A 180 18.31 5.46 16.79
N PRO A 181 19.30 5.47 17.70
CA PRO A 181 20.59 6.07 17.40
C PRO A 181 21.17 5.42 16.13
N SER A 182 21.70 6.25 15.23
CA SER A 182 22.29 5.79 13.98
C SER A 182 23.38 4.77 14.29
N ARG A 183 23.16 3.53 13.84
CA ARG A 183 24.25 2.55 13.78
C ARG A 183 25.09 2.92 12.57
N ILE A 184 26.36 3.20 12.78
CA ILE A 184 27.31 3.24 11.67
C ILE A 184 27.36 1.81 11.17
N ALA A 185 26.77 1.57 10.00
CA ALA A 185 26.73 0.24 9.41
C ALA A 185 28.17 -0.20 9.16
N SER A 186 28.60 -1.26 9.84
CA SER A 186 29.81 -1.96 9.44
C SER A 186 29.51 -2.71 8.15
N GLU A 187 30.23 -2.44 7.08
CA GLU A 187 30.10 -3.28 5.88
C GLU A 187 30.41 -4.73 6.26
N ARG A 188 29.50 -5.65 5.88
CA ARG A 188 29.70 -7.09 6.10
C ARG A 188 30.71 -7.62 5.08
N ALA A 189 31.98 -7.28 5.27
CA ALA A 189 33.07 -7.77 4.42
C ALA A 189 33.03 -9.31 4.31
N GLY A 190 33.19 -9.84 3.09
CA GLY A 190 33.18 -11.27 2.82
C GLY A 190 31.80 -11.96 2.82
N SER A 191 30.71 -11.20 2.87
CA SER A 191 29.36 -11.76 2.67
C SER A 191 29.05 -11.93 1.18
N PRO A 192 28.34 -12.99 0.78
CA PRO A 192 28.14 -13.33 -0.63
C PRO A 192 27.32 -12.28 -1.37
N THR A 193 27.56 -12.16 -2.67
CA THR A 193 26.82 -11.26 -3.57
C THR A 193 25.71 -12.01 -4.29
N CYS A 194 24.58 -11.32 -4.50
CA CYS A 194 23.53 -11.78 -5.40
C CYS A 194 23.04 -10.67 -6.31
N ALA A 195 22.51 -11.06 -7.44
CA ALA A 195 21.79 -10.20 -8.36
C ALA A 195 20.30 -10.56 -8.39
N LEU A 196 19.48 -9.52 -8.43
CA LEU A 196 18.05 -9.59 -8.29
C LEU A 196 17.38 -8.85 -9.46
N ASP A 197 16.93 -9.61 -10.44
CA ASP A 197 16.06 -9.11 -11.50
C ASP A 197 14.62 -9.01 -10.97
N LEU A 198 14.03 -7.82 -10.98
CA LEU A 198 12.70 -7.56 -10.43
C LEU A 198 11.73 -7.22 -11.55
N GLY A 199 10.85 -8.16 -11.89
CA GLY A 199 9.79 -7.98 -12.85
C GLY A 199 8.46 -8.53 -12.35
N TRP A 200 7.45 -8.58 -13.22
CA TRP A 200 6.26 -9.38 -12.95
C TRP A 200 5.87 -10.24 -14.15
N ARG A 201 5.53 -11.51 -13.88
CA ARG A 201 5.01 -12.43 -14.89
C ARG A 201 3.93 -13.31 -14.27
N ALA A 202 2.77 -13.42 -14.91
CA ALA A 202 1.69 -14.30 -14.42
C ALA A 202 2.02 -15.77 -14.74
N MET A 203 1.94 -16.64 -13.73
CA MET A 203 2.33 -18.06 -13.79
C MET A 203 1.18 -18.95 -13.29
N GLY A 204 -0.02 -18.77 -13.85
CA GLY A 204 -1.22 -19.49 -13.43
C GLY A 204 -1.64 -19.14 -12.00
N SER A 205 -1.16 -19.88 -11.00
CA SER A 205 -1.55 -19.73 -9.59
C SER A 205 -0.75 -18.69 -8.79
N TYR A 206 0.31 -18.13 -9.38
CA TYR A 206 1.15 -17.11 -8.76
C TYR A 206 1.62 -16.07 -9.78
N VAL A 207 2.19 -14.97 -9.28
CA VAL A 207 2.94 -14.00 -10.07
C VAL A 207 4.41 -14.16 -9.73
N ARG A 208 5.28 -14.43 -10.70
CA ARG A 208 6.73 -14.30 -10.52
C ARG A 208 7.03 -12.81 -10.31
N VAL A 209 7.70 -12.46 -9.23
CA VAL A 209 8.03 -11.07 -8.84
C VAL A 209 9.51 -10.76 -8.92
N GLY A 210 10.32 -11.74 -9.31
CA GLY A 210 11.73 -11.56 -9.60
C GLY A 210 12.48 -12.88 -9.72
N MET A 211 13.73 -12.76 -10.15
CA MET A 211 14.71 -13.82 -10.24
C MET A 211 15.96 -13.42 -9.45
N LEU A 212 16.42 -14.31 -8.59
CA LEU A 212 17.64 -14.15 -7.82
C LEU A 212 18.69 -15.11 -8.36
N CYS A 213 19.90 -14.65 -8.64
CA CYS A 213 21.06 -15.52 -8.85
C CYS A 213 22.23 -15.04 -7.98
N ASP A 214 22.99 -15.96 -7.40
CA ASP A 214 24.15 -15.64 -6.57
C ASP A 214 25.49 -16.06 -7.20
N GLU A 215 26.60 -15.62 -6.59
CA GLU A 215 27.97 -15.90 -7.02
C GLU A 215 28.33 -17.40 -7.04
N ALA A 216 27.57 -18.25 -6.33
CA ALA A 216 27.72 -19.69 -6.39
C ALA A 216 26.95 -20.32 -7.58
N GLY A 217 26.34 -19.48 -8.43
CA GLY A 217 25.55 -19.90 -9.59
C GLY A 217 24.14 -20.40 -9.25
N ARG A 218 23.72 -20.34 -7.99
CA ARG A 218 22.38 -20.78 -7.56
C ARG A 218 21.36 -19.74 -8.00
N CYS A 219 20.23 -20.19 -8.53
CA CYS A 219 19.14 -19.30 -8.92
C CYS A 219 17.82 -19.67 -8.24
N TYR A 220 17.02 -18.66 -7.91
CA TYR A 220 15.75 -18.80 -7.21
C TYR A 220 14.66 -17.96 -7.88
N GLU A 221 13.52 -18.58 -8.16
CA GLU A 221 12.31 -17.89 -8.57
C GLU A 221 11.62 -17.29 -7.35
N LEU A 222 11.31 -15.99 -7.41
CA LEU A 222 10.57 -15.29 -6.38
C LEU A 222 9.09 -15.23 -6.78
N ARG A 223 8.22 -15.88 -6.00
CA ARG A 223 6.80 -16.07 -6.30
C ARG A 223 5.91 -15.28 -5.35
N LEU A 224 4.90 -14.61 -5.89
CA LEU A 224 3.79 -14.03 -5.14
C LEU A 224 2.52 -14.85 -5.41
N PRO A 225 2.09 -15.70 -4.46
CA PRO A 225 0.84 -16.45 -4.62
C PRO A 225 -0.35 -15.52 -4.88
N LEU A 226 -1.24 -15.95 -5.77
CA LEU A 226 -2.51 -15.26 -6.02
C LEU A 226 -3.57 -15.60 -4.95
N ASP A 227 -3.33 -16.62 -4.13
CA ASP A 227 -4.18 -17.03 -3.02
C ASP A 227 -3.57 -16.70 -1.65
N ALA A 228 -4.43 -16.31 -0.70
CA ALA A 228 -4.09 -16.12 0.70
C ALA A 228 -4.97 -16.96 1.62
N SER A 229 -5.24 -18.21 1.24
CA SER A 229 -6.06 -19.11 2.03
C SER A 229 -5.45 -19.40 3.41
N THR A 230 -6.34 -19.48 4.39
CA THR A 230 -6.05 -19.87 5.76
C THR A 230 -6.83 -21.14 6.06
N SER A 231 -6.51 -21.84 7.15
CA SER A 231 -7.32 -22.98 7.59
C SER A 231 -8.79 -22.59 7.77
N GLN A 232 -9.06 -21.37 8.25
CA GLN A 232 -10.40 -20.85 8.44
C GLN A 232 -11.10 -20.53 7.10
N SER A 233 -10.41 -19.93 6.13
CA SER A 233 -11.03 -19.63 4.84
C SER A 233 -11.32 -20.91 4.06
N ARG A 234 -10.46 -21.93 4.15
CA ARG A 234 -10.71 -23.25 3.57
C ARG A 234 -11.89 -23.95 4.22
N ARG A 235 -11.95 -23.99 5.56
CA ARG A 235 -13.04 -24.63 6.30
C ARG A 235 -14.42 -24.02 6.02
N ASN A 236 -14.45 -22.71 5.79
CA ASN A 236 -15.70 -21.97 5.61
C ASN A 236 -15.94 -21.53 4.16
N GLU A 237 -15.14 -22.05 3.21
CA GLU A 237 -15.22 -21.71 1.77
C GLU A 237 -15.25 -20.19 1.50
N VAL A 238 -14.50 -19.44 2.31
CA VAL A 238 -14.45 -17.99 2.20
C VAL A 238 -13.43 -17.63 1.14
N ALA A 239 -13.85 -16.79 0.18
CA ALA A 239 -13.00 -16.13 -0.79
C ALA A 239 -11.66 -15.68 -0.19
N SER A 240 -10.57 -16.08 -0.82
CA SER A 240 -9.20 -15.87 -0.33
C SER A 240 -8.21 -15.49 -1.41
N GLY A 241 -8.60 -15.54 -2.68
CA GLY A 241 -7.73 -15.33 -3.82
C GLY A 241 -7.96 -14.01 -4.56
N PHE A 242 -7.00 -13.70 -5.42
CA PHE A 242 -7.04 -12.57 -6.32
C PHE A 242 -8.20 -12.68 -7.32
N TYR A 243 -8.50 -13.87 -7.82
CA TYR A 243 -9.61 -14.09 -8.74
C TYR A 243 -10.97 -13.83 -8.07
N ASP A 244 -11.10 -14.04 -6.76
CA ASP A 244 -12.32 -13.69 -6.03
C ASP A 244 -12.56 -12.18 -5.99
N LEU A 245 -11.51 -11.35 -6.01
CA LEU A 245 -11.68 -9.89 -6.15
C LEU A 245 -12.31 -9.52 -7.49
N ALA A 246 -11.90 -10.18 -8.56
CA ALA A 246 -12.48 -10.00 -9.88
C ALA A 246 -13.93 -10.51 -9.92
N ALA A 247 -14.22 -11.63 -9.25
CA ALA A 247 -15.57 -12.15 -9.11
C ALA A 247 -16.49 -11.17 -8.36
N TYR A 248 -16.01 -10.56 -7.27
CA TYR A 248 -16.76 -9.51 -6.58
C TYR A 248 -17.02 -8.28 -7.46
N ASP A 249 -16.05 -7.85 -8.27
CA ASP A 249 -16.25 -6.75 -9.21
C ASP A 249 -17.31 -7.07 -10.26
N SER A 250 -17.27 -8.27 -10.83
CA SER A 250 -18.29 -8.75 -11.77
C SER A 250 -19.66 -8.83 -11.11
N GLU A 251 -19.76 -9.34 -9.87
CA GLU A 251 -21.04 -9.44 -9.18
C GLU A 251 -21.64 -8.07 -8.83
N ILE A 252 -20.80 -7.13 -8.38
CA ILE A 252 -21.22 -5.74 -8.15
C ILE A 252 -21.76 -5.12 -9.45
N GLY A 253 -21.10 -5.37 -10.58
CA GLY A 253 -21.55 -4.95 -11.90
C GLY A 253 -22.90 -5.57 -12.28
N ARG A 254 -23.02 -6.89 -12.20
CA ARG A 254 -24.27 -7.64 -12.51
C ARG A 254 -25.43 -7.23 -11.61
N SER A 255 -25.19 -7.03 -10.32
CA SER A 255 -26.21 -6.55 -9.37
C SER A 255 -26.70 -5.15 -9.75
N THR A 256 -25.79 -4.25 -10.12
CA THR A 256 -26.13 -2.90 -10.60
C THR A 256 -26.97 -2.96 -11.88
N GLU A 257 -26.55 -3.78 -12.84
CA GLU A 257 -27.23 -4.00 -14.11
C GLU A 257 -28.66 -4.54 -13.92
N ARG A 258 -28.79 -5.60 -13.10
CA ARG A 258 -30.08 -6.23 -12.79
C ARG A 258 -31.04 -5.23 -12.15
N THR A 259 -30.58 -4.48 -11.15
CA THR A 259 -31.41 -3.47 -10.49
C THR A 259 -31.81 -2.35 -11.44
N ARG A 260 -30.92 -1.92 -12.33
CA ARG A 260 -31.25 -0.93 -13.36
C ARG A 260 -32.37 -1.43 -14.28
N ASN A 261 -32.25 -2.65 -14.80
CA ASN A 261 -33.25 -3.22 -15.71
C ASN A 261 -34.62 -3.36 -15.01
N GLN A 262 -34.62 -3.77 -13.73
CA GLN A 262 -35.84 -3.81 -12.91
C GLN A 262 -36.46 -2.43 -12.67
N ILE A 263 -35.68 -1.35 -12.65
CA ILE A 263 -36.19 0.01 -12.45
C ILE A 263 -36.72 0.60 -13.75
N GLU A 264 -36.13 0.23 -14.90
CA GLU A 264 -36.61 0.66 -16.21
C GLU A 264 -38.06 0.20 -16.45
N GLU A 265 -38.47 -0.95 -15.89
CA GLU A 265 -39.87 -1.42 -15.89
C GLU A 265 -40.87 -0.45 -15.22
N PHE A 266 -40.39 0.43 -14.34
CA PHE A 266 -41.21 1.44 -13.64
C PHE A 266 -41.03 2.85 -14.20
N LYS A 267 -40.41 3.01 -15.38
CA LYS A 267 -40.02 4.33 -15.90
C LYS A 267 -41.19 5.30 -16.08
N GLU A 268 -42.34 4.83 -16.54
CA GLU A 268 -43.54 5.65 -16.73
C GLU A 268 -44.05 6.16 -15.38
N LEU A 269 -44.25 5.24 -14.43
CA LEU A 269 -44.65 5.56 -13.06
C LEU A 269 -43.66 6.52 -12.37
N LEU A 270 -42.35 6.31 -12.58
CA LEU A 270 -41.32 7.19 -12.04
C LEU A 270 -41.36 8.57 -12.70
N SER A 271 -41.62 8.67 -14.01
CA SER A 271 -41.70 9.97 -14.71
C SER A 271 -42.87 10.81 -14.18
N GLU A 272 -44.00 10.18 -13.88
CA GLU A 272 -45.18 10.85 -13.32
C GLU A 272 -44.99 11.23 -11.85
N ALA A 273 -44.44 10.32 -11.04
CA ALA A 273 -44.35 10.50 -9.60
C ALA A 273 -43.11 11.30 -9.15
N ALA A 274 -42.03 11.33 -9.94
CA ALA A 274 -40.77 11.95 -9.58
C ALA A 274 -40.87 13.48 -9.43
N PRO A 275 -40.23 14.05 -8.39
CA PRO A 275 -39.89 15.48 -8.35
C PRO A 275 -39.16 15.95 -9.60
N GLU A 276 -39.35 17.22 -9.94
CA GLU A 276 -38.68 17.84 -11.08
C GLU A 276 -37.16 17.71 -11.00
N GLU A 277 -36.58 17.73 -9.80
CA GLU A 277 -35.13 17.63 -9.59
C GLU A 277 -34.55 16.27 -9.99
N ILE A 278 -35.35 15.20 -9.99
CA ILE A 278 -34.89 13.85 -10.34
C ILE A 278 -35.46 13.33 -11.67
N ARG A 279 -36.32 14.08 -12.37
CA ARG A 279 -36.80 13.69 -13.71
C ARG A 279 -35.68 13.45 -14.73
N PRO A 280 -34.63 14.31 -14.84
CA PRO A 280 -33.51 14.06 -15.76
C PRO A 280 -32.74 12.77 -15.44
N ILE A 281 -32.76 12.38 -14.16
CA ILE A 281 -32.19 11.13 -13.69
C ILE A 281 -33.07 9.99 -14.24
N VAL A 282 -34.38 10.00 -13.98
CA VAL A 282 -35.35 8.98 -14.44
C VAL A 282 -35.32 8.75 -15.96
N GLU A 283 -35.25 9.81 -16.76
CA GLU A 283 -35.20 9.69 -18.24
C GLU A 283 -34.01 8.85 -18.74
N ASN A 284 -32.92 8.84 -17.96
CA ASN A 284 -31.65 8.21 -18.28
C ASN A 284 -31.37 6.93 -17.48
N VAL A 285 -32.40 6.27 -16.90
CA VAL A 285 -32.26 5.03 -16.10
C VAL A 285 -31.42 3.97 -16.83
N ALA A 286 -31.71 3.66 -18.09
CA ALA A 286 -30.94 2.71 -18.89
C ALA A 286 -29.42 2.98 -18.97
N LYS A 287 -28.99 4.25 -18.87
CA LYS A 287 -27.57 4.64 -18.92
C LYS A 287 -26.95 4.83 -17.54
N MET A 288 -27.72 4.66 -16.47
CA MET A 288 -27.24 4.91 -15.11
C MET A 288 -26.13 3.95 -14.71
N ARG A 289 -25.17 4.54 -14.00
CA ARG A 289 -24.18 3.84 -13.17
C ARG A 289 -24.66 3.84 -11.72
N GLN A 290 -23.92 3.18 -10.83
CA GLN A 290 -24.22 3.12 -9.40
C GLN A 290 -24.53 4.48 -8.76
N GLY A 291 -23.79 5.53 -9.13
CA GLY A 291 -24.02 6.87 -8.60
C GLY A 291 -25.40 7.44 -8.97
N GLY A 292 -25.92 7.12 -10.15
CA GLY A 292 -27.27 7.48 -10.58
C GLY A 292 -28.33 6.80 -9.73
N LEU A 293 -28.19 5.49 -9.48
CA LEU A 293 -29.11 4.72 -8.64
C LEU A 293 -29.15 5.23 -7.19
N VAL A 294 -27.99 5.63 -6.63
CA VAL A 294 -27.93 6.23 -5.28
C VAL A 294 -28.65 7.58 -5.24
N LYS A 295 -28.46 8.43 -6.26
CA LYS A 295 -29.16 9.73 -6.36
C LYS A 295 -30.67 9.53 -6.50
N LEU A 296 -31.09 8.57 -7.33
CA LEU A 296 -32.49 8.21 -7.49
C LEU A 296 -33.11 7.80 -6.15
N LEU A 297 -32.45 6.89 -5.41
CA LEU A 297 -32.91 6.48 -4.08
C LEU A 297 -33.02 7.66 -3.10
N GLN A 298 -32.07 8.60 -3.13
CA GLN A 298 -32.12 9.79 -2.28
C GLN A 298 -33.33 10.68 -2.58
N GLY A 299 -33.65 10.89 -3.85
CA GLY A 299 -34.83 11.67 -4.26
C GLY A 299 -36.16 10.96 -3.97
N LEU A 300 -36.20 9.63 -4.05
CA LEU A 300 -37.39 8.86 -3.67
C LEU A 300 -37.62 8.91 -2.15
N ARG A 301 -36.56 8.84 -1.34
CA ARG A 301 -36.66 8.96 0.13
C ARG A 301 -37.23 10.29 0.60
N SER A 302 -36.94 11.39 -0.09
CA SER A 302 -37.49 12.70 0.27
C SER A 302 -38.98 12.85 -0.05
N THR A 303 -39.52 12.01 -0.94
CA THR A 303 -40.93 12.11 -1.36
C THR A 303 -41.83 11.01 -0.83
N GLY A 304 -41.28 9.84 -0.51
CA GLY A 304 -42.06 8.65 -0.15
C GLY A 304 -42.91 8.11 -1.31
N ARG A 305 -42.65 8.53 -2.55
CA ARG A 305 -43.39 8.09 -3.75
C ARG A 305 -42.75 6.83 -4.33
N VAL A 306 -43.57 5.97 -4.95
CA VAL A 306 -43.16 4.69 -5.58
C VAL A 306 -42.41 3.76 -4.60
N PRO A 307 -43.07 3.30 -3.51
CA PRO A 307 -42.42 2.53 -2.44
C PRO A 307 -41.78 1.23 -2.93
N GLU A 308 -42.28 0.63 -4.00
CA GLU A 308 -41.70 -0.58 -4.59
C GLU A 308 -40.29 -0.33 -5.16
N VAL A 309 -40.12 0.74 -5.95
CA VAL A 309 -38.81 1.10 -6.52
C VAL A 309 -37.84 1.48 -5.41
N GLN A 310 -38.32 2.23 -4.40
CA GLN A 310 -37.53 2.54 -3.22
C GLN A 310 -37.04 1.27 -2.52
N ALA A 311 -37.93 0.31 -2.23
CA ALA A 311 -37.56 -0.94 -1.57
C ALA A 311 -36.53 -1.75 -2.38
N ARG A 312 -36.68 -1.81 -3.71
CA ARG A 312 -35.71 -2.47 -4.62
C ARG A 312 -34.34 -1.81 -4.56
N LEU A 313 -34.29 -0.48 -4.62
CA LEU A 313 -33.05 0.30 -4.51
C LEU A 313 -32.41 0.16 -3.13
N GLU A 314 -33.18 0.09 -2.06
CA GLU A 314 -32.66 -0.13 -0.70
C GLU A 314 -32.09 -1.54 -0.53
N ASN A 315 -32.75 -2.56 -1.08
CA ASN A 315 -32.24 -3.93 -1.11
C ASN A 315 -30.93 -4.02 -1.91
N TRP A 316 -30.91 -3.43 -3.11
CA TRP A 316 -29.70 -3.33 -3.92
C TRP A 316 -28.57 -2.61 -3.18
N LEU A 317 -28.84 -1.46 -2.56
CA LEU A 317 -27.80 -0.69 -1.86
C LEU A 317 -27.21 -1.50 -0.70
N ARG A 318 -28.05 -2.16 0.10
CA ARG A 318 -27.61 -3.06 1.18
C ARG A 318 -26.69 -4.16 0.67
N GLU A 319 -27.08 -4.83 -0.41
CA GLU A 319 -26.30 -5.92 -1.00
C GLU A 319 -25.01 -5.43 -1.65
N ASN A 320 -25.06 -4.34 -2.41
CA ASN A 320 -23.89 -3.69 -3.00
C ASN A 320 -22.89 -3.24 -1.94
N ASP A 321 -23.35 -2.68 -0.82
CA ASP A 321 -22.50 -2.30 0.31
C ASP A 321 -21.90 -3.53 1.01
N ARG A 322 -22.65 -4.63 1.12
CA ARG A 322 -22.14 -5.92 1.61
C ARG A 322 -21.02 -6.45 0.71
N LEU A 323 -21.25 -6.52 -0.60
CA LEU A 323 -20.27 -7.00 -1.59
C LEU A 323 -19.01 -6.13 -1.60
N LYS A 324 -19.15 -4.80 -1.62
CA LYS A 324 -18.02 -3.86 -1.52
C LYS A 324 -17.24 -4.05 -0.24
N SER A 325 -17.92 -4.30 0.87
CA SER A 325 -17.28 -4.56 2.16
C SER A 325 -16.49 -5.88 2.17
N LEU A 326 -17.05 -6.95 1.58
CA LEU A 326 -16.36 -8.23 1.42
C LEU A 326 -15.13 -8.08 0.53
N LYS A 327 -15.28 -7.42 -0.63
CA LYS A 327 -14.18 -7.09 -1.53
C LYS A 327 -13.08 -6.32 -0.82
N LEU A 328 -13.43 -5.28 -0.06
CA LEU A 328 -12.46 -4.47 0.69
C LEU A 328 -11.73 -5.29 1.76
N ALA A 329 -12.45 -6.16 2.49
CA ALA A 329 -11.86 -7.02 3.50
C ALA A 329 -10.89 -8.04 2.87
N LEU A 330 -11.26 -8.66 1.75
CA LEU A 330 -10.40 -9.57 1.00
C LEU A 330 -9.17 -8.84 0.45
N SER A 331 -9.36 -7.67 -0.17
CA SER A 331 -8.26 -6.84 -0.68
C SER A 331 -7.28 -6.46 0.44
N GLY A 332 -7.79 -6.07 1.61
CA GLY A 332 -6.98 -5.79 2.78
C GLY A 332 -6.18 -7.01 3.27
N ARG A 333 -6.80 -8.20 3.28
CA ARG A 333 -6.13 -9.46 3.64
C ARG A 333 -5.00 -9.80 2.65
N LEU A 334 -5.30 -9.72 1.36
CA LEU A 334 -4.37 -9.97 0.27
C LEU A 334 -3.17 -9.00 0.35
N ILE A 335 -3.41 -7.69 0.40
CA ILE A 335 -2.34 -6.68 0.54
C ILE A 335 -1.50 -6.94 1.80
N GLY A 336 -2.16 -7.28 2.92
CA GLY A 336 -1.47 -7.64 4.16
C GLY A 336 -0.55 -8.85 4.00
N ARG A 337 -1.03 -9.91 3.32
CA ARG A 337 -0.25 -11.12 3.02
C ARG A 337 0.94 -10.82 2.11
N ARG A 338 0.75 -10.08 1.02
CA ARG A 338 1.83 -9.65 0.11
C ARG A 338 2.91 -8.89 0.87
N ARG A 339 2.53 -7.86 1.64
CA ARG A 339 3.47 -7.07 2.45
C ARG A 339 4.25 -7.92 3.44
N TRP A 340 3.57 -8.85 4.10
CA TRP A 340 4.22 -9.76 5.02
C TRP A 340 5.22 -10.67 4.30
N LEU A 341 4.88 -11.21 3.13
CA LEU A 341 5.81 -12.00 2.32
C LEU A 341 7.03 -11.17 1.90
N TYR A 342 6.82 -9.97 1.37
CA TYR A 342 7.90 -9.07 0.95
C TYR A 342 8.82 -8.66 2.10
N GLN A 343 8.27 -8.42 3.30
CA GLN A 343 9.09 -8.14 4.48
C GLN A 343 9.96 -9.32 4.89
N ASN A 344 9.42 -10.55 4.85
CA ASN A 344 10.20 -11.75 5.16
C ASN A 344 11.24 -12.02 4.07
N LEU A 345 10.88 -11.86 2.80
CA LEU A 345 11.77 -12.02 1.65
C LEU A 345 12.93 -11.02 1.71
N ALA A 346 12.65 -9.73 1.88
CA ALA A 346 13.65 -8.69 2.04
C ALA A 346 14.59 -8.95 3.23
N ALA A 347 14.05 -9.38 4.37
CA ALA A 347 14.86 -9.72 5.53
C ALA A 347 15.73 -10.96 5.30
N TRP A 348 15.24 -11.97 4.57
CA TRP A 348 16.03 -13.14 4.21
C TRP A 348 17.16 -12.78 3.23
N LEU A 349 16.85 -12.02 2.18
CA LEU A 349 17.84 -11.53 1.20
C LEU A 349 19.00 -10.81 1.90
N CYS A 350 18.72 -9.75 2.65
CA CYS A 350 19.75 -8.93 3.29
C CYS A 350 20.47 -9.61 4.48
N ARG A 351 19.96 -10.74 4.97
CA ARG A 351 20.69 -11.56 5.96
C ARG A 351 21.62 -12.55 5.29
N SER A 352 21.20 -13.08 4.14
CA SER A 352 21.91 -14.12 3.39
C SER A 352 23.01 -13.54 2.52
N TYR A 353 22.82 -12.34 2.00
CA TYR A 353 23.74 -11.67 1.07
C TYR A 353 24.22 -10.34 1.63
N GLY A 354 25.52 -10.07 1.44
CA GLY A 354 26.17 -8.81 1.81
C GLY A 354 25.91 -7.72 0.80
N THR A 355 25.92 -8.09 -0.48
CA THR A 355 25.54 -7.19 -1.57
C THR A 355 24.37 -7.75 -2.36
N ILE A 356 23.42 -6.87 -2.67
CA ILE A 356 22.30 -7.13 -3.57
C ILE A 356 22.43 -6.17 -4.75
N VAL A 357 22.68 -6.71 -5.93
CA VAL A 357 22.69 -6.00 -7.21
C VAL A 357 21.29 -6.04 -7.80
N TRP A 358 20.77 -4.92 -8.28
CA TRP A 358 19.52 -4.88 -9.04
C TRP A 358 19.56 -3.76 -10.08
N GLU A 359 18.61 -3.73 -11.02
CA GLU A 359 18.53 -2.65 -12.02
C GLU A 359 18.36 -1.28 -11.32
N GLY A 360 19.18 -0.30 -11.70
CA GLY A 360 19.20 1.03 -11.08
C GLY A 360 17.86 1.77 -11.18
N ASP A 361 17.57 2.31 -12.36
CA ASP A 361 16.34 3.03 -12.63
C ASP A 361 15.26 2.09 -13.17
N PHE A 362 14.46 1.57 -12.24
CA PHE A 362 13.25 0.84 -12.59
C PHE A 362 12.21 1.85 -13.12
N HIS A 363 12.23 2.13 -14.43
CA HIS A 363 11.31 3.04 -15.10
C HIS A 363 9.89 2.45 -15.21
N ILE A 364 9.26 2.19 -14.06
CA ILE A 364 7.85 1.73 -13.95
C ILE A 364 6.94 2.64 -14.78
N LYS A 365 7.21 3.95 -14.75
CA LYS A 365 6.38 4.94 -15.45
C LYS A 365 6.30 4.66 -16.96
N ASN A 366 7.43 4.31 -17.59
CA ASN A 366 7.48 4.01 -19.02
C ASN A 366 6.77 2.69 -19.36
N MET A 367 6.73 1.73 -18.42
CA MET A 367 5.96 0.49 -18.58
C MET A 367 4.45 0.71 -18.44
N ILE A 368 4.04 1.70 -17.63
CA ILE A 368 2.63 2.03 -17.38
C ILE A 368 2.02 2.83 -18.53
N GLU A 369 2.74 3.81 -19.07
CA GLU A 369 2.19 4.85 -19.98
C GLU A 369 1.92 4.40 -21.42
N GLN A 370 2.16 3.13 -21.77
CA GLN A 370 1.65 2.56 -23.01
C GLN A 370 0.12 2.40 -22.91
N HIS A 371 -0.62 3.45 -23.29
CA HIS A 371 -2.07 3.60 -23.06
C HIS A 371 -2.96 2.80 -24.03
N ASP A 372 -2.45 2.38 -25.19
CA ASP A 372 -3.20 1.57 -26.17
C ASP A 372 -2.89 0.08 -26.03
N LYS A 373 -3.28 -0.47 -24.88
CA LYS A 373 -3.02 -1.85 -24.51
C LYS A 373 -4.20 -2.75 -24.91
N PRO A 374 -4.07 -3.68 -25.88
CA PRO A 374 -5.09 -4.71 -26.14
C PRO A 374 -5.57 -5.43 -24.87
N PRO A 375 -6.75 -6.08 -24.87
CA PRO A 375 -7.36 -6.68 -23.66
C PRO A 375 -6.44 -7.61 -22.84
N ALA A 376 -5.54 -8.36 -23.49
CA ALA A 376 -4.53 -9.18 -22.82
C ALA A 376 -3.59 -8.36 -21.89
N LEU A 377 -3.34 -7.11 -22.23
CA LEU A 377 -2.51 -6.18 -21.46
C LEU A 377 -3.29 -5.47 -20.33
N SER A 378 -4.63 -5.47 -20.37
CA SER A 378 -5.48 -5.04 -19.24
C SER A 378 -5.33 -5.99 -18.04
N GLU A 379 -5.29 -7.30 -18.28
CA GLU A 379 -5.02 -8.28 -17.23
C GLU A 379 -3.60 -8.15 -16.69
N ALA A 380 -2.61 -7.92 -17.56
CA ALA A 380 -1.23 -7.65 -17.17
C ALA A 380 -1.15 -6.45 -16.19
N GLY A 381 -1.91 -5.39 -16.43
CA GLY A 381 -1.98 -4.24 -15.52
C GLY A 381 -2.60 -4.56 -14.15
N ARG A 382 -3.45 -5.59 -14.04
CA ARG A 382 -3.96 -6.04 -12.74
C ARG A 382 -2.89 -6.81 -11.96
N TYR A 383 -2.17 -7.70 -12.64
CA TYR A 383 -1.05 -8.44 -12.02
C TYR A 383 0.09 -7.51 -11.62
N GLU A 384 0.38 -6.47 -12.39
CA GLU A 384 1.35 -5.44 -12.04
C GLU A 384 0.99 -4.74 -10.72
N LYS A 385 -0.24 -4.22 -10.62
CA LYS A 385 -0.75 -3.56 -9.40
C LYS A 385 -0.73 -4.51 -8.20
N TRP A 386 -0.97 -5.80 -8.45
CA TRP A 386 -0.89 -6.83 -7.44
C TRP A 386 0.56 -7.14 -7.03
N ALA A 387 1.49 -7.25 -7.97
CA ALA A 387 2.91 -7.46 -7.70
C ALA A 387 3.49 -6.26 -6.93
N ALA A 388 3.16 -5.03 -7.31
CA ALA A 388 3.63 -3.82 -6.66
C ALA A 388 5.15 -3.84 -6.39
N ILE A 389 5.96 -4.10 -7.43
CA ILE A 389 7.41 -4.29 -7.34
C ILE A 389 8.12 -3.12 -6.63
N GLY A 390 7.66 -1.88 -6.83
CA GLY A 390 8.18 -0.73 -6.08
C GLY A 390 8.01 -0.84 -4.56
N GLU A 391 7.00 -1.56 -4.06
CA GLU A 391 6.86 -1.89 -2.64
C GLU A 391 7.91 -2.91 -2.18
N LEU A 392 8.19 -3.94 -2.98
CA LEU A 392 9.27 -4.90 -2.70
C LEU A 392 10.63 -4.21 -2.65
N ARG A 393 10.98 -3.39 -3.66
CA ARG A 393 12.23 -2.60 -3.68
C ARG A 393 12.40 -1.75 -2.42
N ARG A 394 11.36 -1.00 -2.02
CA ARG A 394 11.41 -0.22 -0.76
C ARG A 394 11.65 -1.09 0.47
N MET A 395 11.07 -2.29 0.53
CA MET A 395 11.27 -3.21 1.65
C MET A 395 12.67 -3.81 1.67
N VAL A 396 13.24 -4.15 0.51
CA VAL A 396 14.64 -4.59 0.38
C VAL A 396 15.58 -3.46 0.78
N ALA A 397 15.38 -2.23 0.30
CA ALA A 397 16.19 -1.07 0.71
C ALA A 397 16.16 -0.82 2.21
N PHE A 398 14.97 -0.89 2.83
CA PHE A 398 14.84 -0.76 4.28
C PHE A 398 15.50 -1.92 5.04
N ALA A 399 15.37 -3.16 4.53
CA ALA A 399 16.02 -4.32 5.12
C ALA A 399 17.55 -4.26 4.98
N ALA A 400 18.06 -3.78 3.85
CA ALA A 400 19.47 -3.63 3.57
C ALA A 400 20.11 -2.65 4.56
N TRP A 401 19.49 -1.48 4.77
CA TRP A 401 19.89 -0.55 5.84
C TRP A 401 19.89 -1.22 7.22
N LYS A 402 18.85 -2.01 7.54
CA LYS A 402 18.70 -2.67 8.84
C LYS A 402 19.72 -3.79 9.09
N TYR A 403 20.08 -4.53 8.04
CA TYR A 403 20.95 -5.71 8.13
C TYR A 403 22.34 -5.44 7.55
N GLU A 404 22.69 -4.17 7.32
CA GLU A 404 24.00 -3.74 6.84
C GLU A 404 24.40 -4.41 5.52
N ALA A 405 23.41 -4.65 4.66
CA ALA A 405 23.64 -5.10 3.29
C ALA A 405 23.75 -3.89 2.35
N ARG A 406 24.62 -3.99 1.35
CA ARG A 406 24.81 -2.99 0.31
C ARG A 406 23.86 -3.27 -0.85
N ILE A 407 23.28 -2.20 -1.40
CA ILE A 407 22.52 -2.28 -2.65
C ILE A 407 23.35 -1.59 -3.73
N VAL A 408 23.59 -2.30 -4.83
CA VAL A 408 24.30 -1.78 -5.99
C VAL A 408 23.31 -1.71 -7.15
N ALA A 409 23.28 -0.57 -7.83
CA ALA A 409 22.54 -0.40 -9.06
C ALA A 409 23.38 -0.95 -10.23
N GLY A 410 22.85 -1.89 -10.99
CA GLY A 410 23.36 -2.22 -12.32
C GLY A 410 22.93 -1.17 -13.33
N GLU A 411 23.81 -0.83 -14.26
CA GLU A 411 23.62 0.18 -15.31
C GLU A 411 23.10 -0.44 -16.61
N GLU A 412 23.07 -1.78 -16.71
CA GLU A 412 22.86 -2.47 -17.97
C GLU A 412 21.46 -2.29 -18.60
N SER A 413 21.38 -1.35 -19.53
CA SER A 413 20.33 -1.32 -20.55
C SER A 413 20.51 -2.54 -21.46
N CYS A 414 19.58 -3.51 -21.43
CA CYS A 414 19.55 -4.78 -22.20
C CYS A 414 19.92 -6.08 -21.45
N SER A 415 19.88 -6.06 -20.11
CA SER A 415 20.01 -7.26 -19.25
C SER A 415 19.17 -8.46 -19.73
N THR A 416 17.98 -8.20 -20.25
CA THR A 416 17.00 -9.20 -20.71
C THR A 416 17.17 -9.69 -22.15
N ALA A 417 18.07 -9.08 -22.95
CA ALA A 417 18.26 -9.41 -24.36
C ALA A 417 19.66 -9.98 -24.66
N ARG A 418 20.68 -9.59 -23.89
CA ARG A 418 22.04 -10.10 -24.02
C ARG A 418 22.14 -11.50 -23.42
N CYS A 419 22.70 -12.46 -24.14
CA CYS A 419 22.93 -13.80 -23.58
C CYS A 419 24.06 -13.76 -22.53
N ASN A 420 23.81 -14.31 -21.34
CA ASN A 420 24.79 -14.37 -20.25
C ASN A 420 25.97 -15.35 -20.54
N VAL A 421 25.87 -16.17 -21.59
CA VAL A 421 26.89 -17.15 -21.97
C VAL A 421 27.81 -16.60 -23.06
N CYS A 422 27.25 -16.18 -24.20
CA CYS A 422 28.03 -15.73 -25.36
C CYS A 422 28.06 -14.20 -25.55
N GLY A 423 27.27 -13.43 -24.80
CA GLY A 423 27.19 -11.97 -24.95
C GLY A 423 26.39 -11.49 -26.17
N GLU A 424 25.93 -12.38 -27.06
CA GLU A 424 25.13 -11.99 -28.21
C GLU A 424 23.75 -11.47 -27.81
N ILE A 425 23.24 -10.50 -28.57
CA ILE A 425 21.90 -9.93 -28.37
C ILE A 425 20.89 -10.75 -29.16
N ALA A 426 19.91 -11.33 -28.48
CA ALA A 426 18.83 -12.04 -29.14
C ALA A 426 17.91 -11.06 -29.89
N ALA A 427 17.64 -11.35 -31.16
CA ALA A 427 16.63 -10.63 -31.93
C ALA A 427 15.23 -11.06 -31.49
N GLY A 428 14.46 -10.14 -30.88
CA GLY A 428 13.01 -10.32 -30.72
C GLY A 428 12.43 -10.29 -29.31
N ASN A 429 11.22 -10.83 -29.22
CA ASN A 429 10.10 -10.33 -28.42
C ASN A 429 10.26 -10.49 -26.89
N ARG A 430 10.44 -9.36 -26.18
CA ARG A 430 10.53 -9.24 -24.70
C ARG A 430 9.37 -9.88 -23.92
N SER A 431 8.30 -10.30 -24.59
CA SER A 431 7.14 -10.96 -23.97
C SER A 431 7.32 -12.46 -23.72
N ARG A 432 8.28 -13.12 -24.37
CA ARG A 432 8.50 -14.58 -24.19
C ARG A 432 9.13 -14.90 -22.84
N LEU A 433 8.92 -16.11 -22.34
CA LEU A 433 9.54 -16.60 -21.10
C LEU A 433 11.00 -17.02 -21.33
N PHE A 434 11.27 -17.63 -22.48
CA PHE A 434 12.60 -18.10 -22.84
C PHE A 434 13.24 -17.17 -23.86
N LEU A 435 14.49 -16.80 -23.57
CA LEU A 435 15.43 -16.18 -24.49
C LEU A 435 16.09 -17.28 -25.32
N THR A 436 16.27 -17.06 -26.63
CA THR A 436 17.12 -17.91 -27.48
C THR A 436 18.05 -17.00 -28.27
N CYS A 437 19.35 -17.12 -28.05
CA CYS A 437 20.35 -16.27 -28.72
C CYS A 437 20.72 -16.85 -30.11
N PRO A 438 21.37 -16.07 -30.99
CA PRO A 438 21.81 -16.54 -32.30
C PRO A 438 22.75 -17.75 -32.24
N ALA A 439 23.63 -17.82 -31.22
CA ALA A 439 24.45 -18.99 -30.93
C ALA A 439 23.68 -20.24 -30.42
N GLY A 440 22.34 -20.19 -30.33
CA GLY A 440 21.49 -21.33 -29.99
C GLY A 440 21.26 -21.59 -28.50
N HIS A 441 21.89 -20.83 -27.60
CA HIS A 441 21.63 -20.96 -26.16
C HIS A 441 20.20 -20.57 -25.82
N ARG A 442 19.54 -21.36 -24.96
CA ARG A 442 18.16 -21.13 -24.52
C ARG A 442 18.08 -21.03 -23.00
N TRP A 443 17.55 -19.92 -22.50
CA TRP A 443 17.49 -19.61 -21.06
C TRP A 443 16.16 -19.00 -20.68
N ASP A 444 15.73 -19.19 -19.43
CA ASP A 444 14.68 -18.33 -18.86
C ASP A 444 15.20 -16.87 -18.89
N GLN A 445 14.41 -15.97 -19.46
CA GLN A 445 14.81 -14.59 -19.71
C GLN A 445 15.17 -13.85 -18.41
N ASP A 446 14.44 -14.12 -17.34
CA ASP A 446 14.61 -13.46 -16.04
C ASP A 446 15.87 -14.03 -15.32
N VAL A 447 16.19 -15.32 -15.52
CA VAL A 447 17.45 -15.93 -15.07
C VAL A 447 18.66 -15.33 -15.79
N ASN A 448 18.55 -15.19 -17.11
CA ASN A 448 19.59 -14.58 -17.92
C ASN A 448 19.86 -13.13 -17.48
N ALA A 449 18.80 -12.35 -17.23
CA ALA A 449 18.92 -10.97 -16.75
C ALA A 449 19.60 -10.87 -15.38
N ALA A 450 19.20 -11.70 -14.42
CA ALA A 450 19.86 -11.75 -13.11
C ALA A 450 21.34 -12.10 -13.22
N ARG A 451 21.72 -13.06 -14.09
CA ARG A 451 23.13 -13.40 -14.32
C ARG A 451 23.93 -12.29 -14.98
N ASN A 452 23.34 -11.56 -15.93
CA ASN A 452 24.00 -10.40 -16.54
C ASN A 452 24.27 -9.30 -15.52
N LEU A 453 23.30 -8.99 -14.66
CA LEU A 453 23.47 -8.03 -13.57
C LEU A 453 24.59 -8.43 -12.60
N LEU A 454 24.72 -9.73 -12.30
CA LEU A 454 25.79 -10.23 -11.45
C LEU A 454 27.16 -10.04 -12.10
N ALA A 455 27.30 -10.46 -13.36
CA ALA A 455 28.55 -10.35 -14.12
C ALA A 455 28.98 -8.88 -14.32
N GLU A 456 28.04 -7.98 -14.55
CA GLU A 456 28.30 -6.54 -14.63
C GLU A 456 28.91 -6.01 -13.31
N ALA A 457 28.31 -6.37 -12.19
CA ALA A 457 28.74 -5.89 -10.90
C ALA A 457 30.11 -6.47 -10.49
N GLU A 458 30.44 -7.69 -10.92
CA GLU A 458 31.78 -8.28 -10.82
C GLU A 458 32.81 -7.48 -11.65
N GLN A 459 32.49 -7.11 -12.88
CA GLN A 459 33.38 -6.34 -13.77
C GLN A 459 33.69 -4.94 -13.24
N GLN A 460 32.73 -4.30 -12.57
CA GLN A 460 32.92 -2.97 -11.97
C GLN A 460 33.87 -2.97 -10.76
N GLY A 461 34.41 -4.14 -10.35
CA GLY A 461 35.32 -4.24 -9.21
C GLY A 461 34.68 -3.83 -7.89
N ASN A 462 33.35 -3.84 -7.83
CA ASN A 462 32.59 -3.39 -6.67
C ASN A 462 32.71 -4.35 -5.46
N PHE A 463 33.43 -5.47 -5.60
CA PHE A 463 33.52 -6.54 -4.62
C PHE A 463 34.95 -7.04 -4.44
N GLY A 464 35.37 -7.16 -3.18
CA GLY A 464 36.46 -8.07 -2.84
C GLY A 464 35.94 -9.49 -3.00
N LEU A 465 36.30 -10.16 -4.10
CA LEU A 465 36.04 -11.58 -4.34
C LEU A 465 36.79 -12.42 -3.30
N VAL A 466 36.25 -12.48 -2.08
CA VAL A 466 36.70 -13.45 -1.10
C VAL A 466 35.95 -14.73 -1.43
N GLY A 467 36.63 -15.68 -2.07
CA GLY A 467 36.12 -17.01 -2.42
C GLY A 467 35.81 -17.88 -1.19
N SER A 468 35.05 -17.34 -0.23
CA SER A 468 34.48 -18.10 0.86
C SER A 468 33.43 -19.03 0.27
N ALA A 469 33.55 -20.33 0.54
CA ALA A 469 32.49 -21.29 0.25
C ALA A 469 31.20 -20.82 0.94
N ALA A 470 30.32 -20.16 0.18
CA ALA A 470 29.09 -19.59 0.71
C ALA A 470 28.14 -20.74 1.06
N ASN A 471 27.94 -20.96 2.36
CA ASN A 471 26.92 -21.88 2.87
C ASN A 471 25.58 -21.62 2.15
N ASP A 472 24.86 -22.69 1.81
CA ASP A 472 23.55 -22.55 1.18
C ASP A 472 22.65 -21.67 2.04
N PRO A 473 22.04 -20.63 1.44
CA PRO A 473 21.19 -19.72 2.19
C PRO A 473 19.98 -20.48 2.73
N GLN A 474 19.89 -20.62 4.04
CA GLN A 474 18.79 -21.35 4.67
C GLN A 474 17.47 -20.62 4.44
N ILE A 475 16.64 -21.11 3.50
CA ILE A 475 15.33 -20.53 3.21
C ILE A 475 14.39 -20.78 4.41
N PRO A 476 13.89 -19.72 5.08
CA PRO A 476 12.94 -19.86 6.18
C PRO A 476 11.71 -20.63 5.72
N ARG A 477 11.15 -21.49 6.58
CA ARG A 477 9.92 -22.28 6.29
C ARG A 477 8.80 -21.44 5.67
N VAL A 478 8.69 -20.19 6.10
CA VAL A 478 7.66 -19.24 5.67
C VAL A 478 7.80 -18.78 4.21
N LEU A 479 9.00 -18.95 3.62
CA LEU A 479 9.35 -18.54 2.27
C LEU A 479 9.53 -19.72 1.32
N ARG A 480 9.43 -20.99 1.75
CA ARG A 480 9.73 -22.15 0.89
C ARG A 480 8.83 -22.25 -0.36
N ASP A 481 7.58 -21.80 -0.25
CA ASP A 481 6.65 -21.78 -1.40
C ASP A 481 6.81 -20.53 -2.27
N VAL A 482 7.65 -19.59 -1.82
CA VAL A 482 7.82 -18.24 -2.39
C VAL A 482 9.22 -18.04 -2.98
N VAL A 483 10.23 -18.71 -2.44
CA VAL A 483 11.61 -18.72 -2.93
C VAL A 483 11.88 -20.14 -3.38
N VAL A 484 11.74 -20.38 -4.68
CA VAL A 484 11.81 -21.72 -5.24
C VAL A 484 13.11 -21.86 -6.01
N PRO A 485 14.02 -22.77 -5.60
CA PRO A 485 15.23 -23.04 -6.36
C PRO A 485 14.87 -23.44 -7.78
N ILE A 486 15.52 -22.81 -8.75
CA ILE A 486 15.51 -23.27 -10.13
C ILE A 486 16.69 -24.23 -10.22
N GLY A 487 16.42 -25.49 -10.58
CA GLY A 487 17.48 -26.44 -10.85
C GLY A 487 18.45 -25.85 -11.87
N SER A 488 19.74 -26.20 -11.77
CA SER A 488 20.70 -25.84 -12.82
C SER A 488 20.11 -26.28 -14.17
N PRO A 489 19.82 -25.34 -15.07
CA PRO A 489 19.15 -25.65 -16.33
C PRO A 489 19.99 -26.52 -17.25
#